data_AF-A0A929INS9-F1
#
_entry.id   AF-A0A929INS9-F1
#
_cell.length_a   1.000
_cell.length_b   1.000
_cell.length_c   1.000
_cell.angle_alpha   90.00
_cell.angle_beta   90.00
_cell.angle_gamma   90.00
#
_symmetry.space_group_name_H-M   'P 1'
#
loop_
_entity.id
_entity.type
_entity.pdbx_description
1 polymer ?
#
loop_
_entity_poly.entity_id
_entity_poly.type
_entity_poly.pdbx_seq_one_letter_code
_entity_poly.pdbx_strand_id
1 'polypeptide(L)'
;MPHYEYRTGEVITAHTHARSDSIAEAHAPESDINRSKGEAGPDREVSLPIGRNHSVVGVFSWRLSQIPHLAAFLGAERVVWLAPGLRAGWRAGRLDAIAGWGHRPTADRARAFAAGHGLPYLALEDGFLRSLTLASRAAPPLSLAVDDLGIYYDASGPSRLEAVLNDDAAFREADLTRADAALAAIHRHGLSKYNHG
;
A
#
# COMPACT_ATOMS: atom_id res chain seq x y z
N MET A 1 38.33 -11.15 -30.77
CA MET A 1 37.81 -10.22 -31.81
C MET A 1 36.70 -10.91 -32.56
N PRO A 2 35.48 -10.40 -32.46
CA PRO A 2 34.74 -10.10 -33.69
C PRO A 2 34.33 -8.62 -33.72
N HIS A 3 34.49 -8.02 -34.90
CA HIS A 3 33.93 -6.73 -35.27
C HIS A 3 32.53 -6.96 -35.86
N TYR A 4 31.57 -6.10 -35.52
CA TYR A 4 30.31 -5.96 -36.25
C TYR A 4 30.15 -4.50 -36.66
N GLU A 5 30.24 -4.25 -37.95
CA GLU A 5 29.75 -3.03 -38.61
C GLU A 5 28.24 -3.16 -38.84
N TYR A 6 27.49 -2.11 -38.54
CA TYR A 6 26.13 -1.93 -39.04
C TYR A 6 26.15 -0.96 -40.21
N ARG A 7 25.71 -1.43 -41.38
CA ARG A 7 25.41 -0.60 -42.55
C ARG A 7 23.92 -0.66 -42.88
N THR A 8 23.44 0.51 -43.23
CA THR A 8 22.12 1.00 -43.59
C THR A 8 21.57 0.45 -44.92
N GLY A 9 20.24 0.47 -45.07
CA GLY A 9 19.50 0.36 -46.34
C GLY A 9 18.14 -0.32 -46.11
N GLU A 10 17.04 0.44 -45.94
CA GLU A 10 16.12 0.91 -47.00
C GLU A 10 15.25 -0.22 -47.58
N VAL A 11 13.90 -0.11 -47.50
CA VAL A 11 12.96 -0.69 -48.47
C VAL A 11 11.55 -0.08 -48.33
N ILE A 12 11.19 0.67 -49.38
CA ILE A 12 9.98 0.64 -50.24
C ILE A 12 8.64 1.20 -49.72
N THR A 13 8.25 2.29 -50.38
CA THR A 13 6.96 2.97 -50.49
C THR A 13 5.91 2.14 -51.24
N ALA A 14 4.63 2.23 -50.85
CA ALA A 14 3.50 1.92 -51.72
C ALA A 14 2.40 2.99 -51.58
N HIS A 15 2.03 3.61 -52.71
CA HIS A 15 0.91 4.55 -52.84
C HIS A 15 -0.34 3.83 -53.36
N THR A 16 -1.52 4.19 -52.87
CA THR A 16 -2.78 4.09 -53.63
C THR A 16 -3.69 5.30 -53.36
N HIS A 17 -4.46 5.62 -54.40
CA HIS A 17 -5.14 6.89 -54.68
C HIS A 17 -6.42 7.16 -53.86
N ALA A 18 -6.73 8.46 -53.79
CA ALA A 18 -7.85 9.11 -53.15
C ALA A 18 -9.24 8.84 -53.77
N ARG A 19 -10.29 9.01 -52.93
CA ARG A 19 -11.51 9.74 -53.30
C ARG A 19 -12.00 10.58 -52.12
N SER A 20 -12.23 11.84 -52.44
CA SER A 20 -12.87 12.91 -51.68
C SER A 20 -14.37 12.68 -51.53
N ASP A 21 -14.93 13.02 -50.36
CA ASP A 21 -16.19 13.76 -50.25
C ASP A 21 -16.24 14.51 -48.91
N SER A 22 -16.62 15.78 -49.01
CA SER A 22 -16.63 16.83 -48.00
C SER A 22 -17.80 16.73 -47.03
N ILE A 23 -17.58 16.84 -45.72
CA ILE A 23 -18.57 17.39 -44.77
C ILE A 23 -17.86 18.25 -43.70
N ALA A 24 -18.25 19.52 -43.73
CA ALA A 24 -18.12 20.65 -42.80
C ALA A 24 -17.35 20.50 -41.47
N GLU A 25 -16.44 21.46 -41.27
CA GLU A 25 -15.89 21.92 -39.98
C GLU A 25 -17.00 22.31 -38.99
N ALA A 26 -16.84 21.86 -37.74
CA ALA A 26 -17.35 22.55 -36.58
C ALA A 26 -16.20 22.68 -35.57
N HIS A 27 -15.52 23.83 -35.60
CA HIS A 27 -14.66 24.29 -34.52
C HIS A 27 -15.53 24.59 -33.30
N ALA A 28 -15.40 23.77 -32.26
CA ALA A 28 -15.84 24.13 -30.92
C ALA A 28 -14.69 24.87 -30.22
N PRO A 29 -14.95 26.03 -29.57
CA PRO A 29 -13.90 26.85 -28.99
C PRO A 29 -13.20 26.14 -27.82
N GLU A 30 -11.87 26.26 -27.79
CA GLU A 30 -11.06 25.98 -26.61
C GLU A 30 -11.65 26.74 -25.42
N SER A 31 -12.13 25.99 -24.42
CA SER A 31 -12.50 26.57 -23.14
C SER A 31 -11.26 26.56 -22.26
N ASP A 32 -10.81 27.76 -21.91
CA ASP A 32 -9.84 28.02 -20.86
C ASP A 32 -10.33 27.39 -19.55
N ILE A 33 -9.96 26.14 -19.31
CA ILE A 33 -10.08 25.53 -17.98
C ILE A 33 -8.92 26.10 -17.16
N ASN A 34 -9.22 27.25 -16.57
CA ASN A 34 -8.44 27.93 -15.56
C ASN A 34 -7.91 26.89 -14.55
N ARG A 35 -6.59 26.64 -14.57
CA ARG A 35 -5.88 25.91 -13.52
C ARG A 35 -6.00 26.72 -12.24
N SER A 36 -7.00 26.40 -11.41
CA SER A 36 -6.88 26.64 -9.98
C SER A 36 -5.78 25.72 -9.48
N LYS A 37 -4.54 26.22 -9.42
CA LYS A 37 -3.53 25.68 -8.50
C LYS A 37 -4.18 25.70 -7.12
N GLY A 38 -4.60 24.54 -6.63
CA GLY A 38 -4.93 24.38 -5.23
C GLY A 38 -3.68 24.79 -4.46
N GLU A 39 -3.75 25.89 -3.73
CA GLU A 39 -2.70 26.27 -2.81
C GLU A 39 -2.55 25.14 -1.80
N ALA A 40 -1.39 24.48 -1.83
CA ALA A 40 -0.98 23.55 -0.80
C ALA A 40 -0.85 24.34 0.51
N GLY A 41 -1.91 24.30 1.33
CA GLY A 41 -1.87 24.84 2.69
C GLY A 41 -0.72 24.18 3.47
N PRO A 42 -0.02 24.92 4.34
CA PRO A 42 1.05 24.35 5.13
C PRO A 42 0.44 23.31 6.10
N ASP A 43 1.14 22.19 6.26
CA ASP A 43 0.97 21.25 7.37
C ASP A 43 -0.19 20.23 7.31
N ARG A 44 -0.46 19.62 6.15
CA ARG A 44 -1.13 18.32 6.14
C ARG A 44 -0.13 17.18 6.04
N GLU A 45 0.25 16.64 7.20
CA GLU A 45 0.92 15.35 7.28
C GLU A 45 -0.03 14.25 6.78
N VAL A 46 0.45 13.37 5.90
CA VAL A 46 -0.30 12.16 5.55
C VAL A 46 -0.47 11.35 6.82
N SER A 47 -1.67 11.40 7.39
CA SER A 47 -2.02 10.65 8.59
C SER A 47 -2.16 9.19 8.22
N LEU A 48 -1.02 8.49 8.12
CA LEU A 48 -1.00 7.04 8.02
C LEU A 48 -1.63 6.47 9.31
N PRO A 49 -2.33 5.33 9.27
CA PRO A 49 -3.03 4.76 10.44
C PRO A 49 -2.10 4.49 11.64
N ILE A 50 -0.78 4.45 11.42
CA ILE A 50 0.28 4.45 12.43
C ILE A 50 0.27 5.68 13.35
N GLY A 51 -0.50 6.73 13.04
CA GLY A 51 -0.70 7.93 13.87
C GLY A 51 -1.87 7.84 14.86
N ARG A 52 -2.71 6.78 14.81
CA ARG A 52 -3.72 6.56 15.85
C ARG A 52 -3.14 5.71 16.97
N ASN A 53 -3.05 6.31 18.16
CA ASN A 53 -2.72 5.58 19.37
C ASN A 53 -3.92 4.73 19.80
N HIS A 54 -3.85 3.42 19.55
CA HIS A 54 -4.81 2.44 20.07
C HIS A 54 -4.39 2.01 21.47
N SER A 55 -5.29 2.03 22.45
CA SER A 55 -5.01 1.40 23.75
C SER A 55 -4.97 -0.13 23.60
N VAL A 56 -5.96 -0.73 22.92
CA VAL A 56 -6.02 -2.18 22.76
C VAL A 56 -6.46 -2.59 21.35
N VAL A 57 -5.65 -3.42 20.68
CA VAL A 57 -6.01 -4.08 19.42
C VAL A 57 -6.22 -5.58 19.63
N GLY A 58 -7.35 -6.10 19.14
CA GLY A 58 -7.69 -7.52 19.23
C GLY A 58 -7.27 -8.31 18.00
N VAL A 59 -6.80 -9.55 18.19
CA VAL A 59 -6.42 -10.45 17.08
C VAL A 59 -6.97 -11.86 17.28
N PHE A 60 -7.42 -12.50 16.20
CA PHE A 60 -7.95 -13.88 16.27
C PHE A 60 -6.92 -14.96 15.96
N SER A 61 -5.69 -14.58 15.57
CA SER A 61 -4.59 -15.50 15.26
C SER A 61 -3.57 -15.49 16.39
N TRP A 62 -3.36 -16.63 17.05
CA TRP A 62 -2.30 -16.79 18.05
C TRP A 62 -0.94 -16.48 17.44
N ARG A 63 -0.64 -17.04 16.27
CA ARG A 63 0.64 -16.82 15.57
C ARG A 63 0.88 -15.34 15.28
N LEU A 64 -0.16 -14.60 14.94
CA LEU A 64 -0.07 -13.16 14.72
C LEU A 64 0.24 -12.44 16.03
N SER A 65 -0.41 -12.80 17.14
CA SER A 65 -0.10 -12.22 18.45
C SER A 65 1.31 -12.51 18.95
N GLN A 66 2.02 -13.47 18.35
CA GLN A 66 3.42 -13.78 18.64
C GLN A 66 4.42 -12.98 17.82
N ILE A 67 3.99 -12.11 16.89
CA ILE A 67 4.91 -11.26 16.13
C ILE A 67 5.61 -10.29 17.10
N PRO A 68 6.96 -10.30 17.18
CA PRO A 68 7.68 -9.36 18.02
C PRO A 68 7.34 -7.92 17.64
N HIS A 69 7.14 -7.08 18.65
CA HIS A 69 6.81 -5.65 18.49
C HIS A 69 5.51 -5.37 17.71
N LEU A 70 4.58 -6.34 17.60
CA LEU A 70 3.31 -6.13 16.89
C LEU A 70 2.53 -4.90 17.40
N ALA A 71 2.53 -4.67 18.72
CA ALA A 71 1.88 -3.49 19.29
C ALA A 71 2.45 -2.18 18.72
N ALA A 72 3.79 -2.09 18.58
CA ALA A 72 4.44 -0.93 17.98
C ALA A 72 4.08 -0.76 16.49
N PHE A 73 4.05 -1.85 15.71
CA PHE A 73 3.61 -1.78 14.31
C PHE A 73 2.17 -1.28 14.16
N LEU A 74 1.31 -1.61 15.12
CA LEU A 74 -0.11 -1.23 15.11
C LEU A 74 -0.38 0.14 15.74
N GLY A 75 0.63 0.86 16.22
CA GLY A 75 0.39 2.08 17.02
C GLY A 75 -0.43 1.80 18.28
N ALA A 76 -0.24 0.62 18.88
CA ALA A 76 -1.03 0.15 20.01
C ALA A 76 -0.21 0.04 21.31
N GLU A 77 -0.82 0.32 22.45
CA GLU A 77 -0.20 0.02 23.76
C GLU A 77 -0.13 -1.50 24.00
N ARG A 78 -1.17 -2.23 23.58
CA ARG A 78 -1.23 -3.69 23.74
C ARG A 78 -2.04 -4.37 22.63
N VAL A 79 -1.60 -5.59 22.30
CA VAL A 79 -2.33 -6.53 21.45
C VAL A 79 -2.84 -7.70 22.28
N VAL A 80 -4.11 -8.08 22.11
CA VAL A 80 -4.72 -9.20 22.83
C VAL A 80 -5.20 -10.29 21.88
N TRP A 81 -4.82 -11.53 22.16
CA TRP A 81 -5.33 -12.68 21.41
C TRP A 81 -6.73 -13.07 21.91
N LEU A 82 -7.70 -13.01 21.00
CA LEU A 82 -9.11 -13.33 21.24
C LEU A 82 -9.35 -14.82 20.93
N ALA A 83 -8.99 -15.67 21.89
CA ALA A 83 -9.09 -17.12 21.76
C ALA A 83 -10.53 -17.60 21.42
N PRO A 84 -10.67 -18.67 20.62
CA PRO A 84 -11.97 -19.33 20.43
C PRO A 84 -12.60 -19.72 21.76
N GLY A 85 -13.87 -19.37 21.98
CA GLY A 85 -14.61 -19.73 23.20
C GLY A 85 -14.67 -18.64 24.29
N LEU A 86 -13.84 -17.60 24.24
CA LEU A 86 -13.86 -16.50 25.22
C LEU A 86 -15.03 -15.49 25.01
N ARG A 87 -16.11 -15.92 24.35
CA ARG A 87 -17.20 -15.10 23.81
C ARG A 87 -18.07 -14.40 24.87
N ALA A 88 -18.04 -14.84 26.13
CA ALA A 88 -18.99 -14.40 27.16
C ALA A 88 -18.37 -13.53 28.26
N GLY A 89 -17.03 -13.49 28.37
CA GLY A 89 -16.35 -12.87 29.52
C GLY A 89 -15.68 -11.53 29.20
N TRP A 90 -15.29 -11.30 27.93
CA TRP A 90 -14.78 -10.02 27.49
C TRP A 90 -15.97 -9.08 27.24
N ARG A 91 -16.65 -8.69 28.33
CA ARG A 91 -17.36 -7.41 28.35
C ARG A 91 -16.33 -6.40 27.88
N ALA A 92 -16.59 -5.79 26.74
CA ALA A 92 -15.71 -4.81 26.12
C ALA A 92 -15.05 -3.91 27.19
N GLY A 93 -13.82 -4.23 27.58
CA GLY A 93 -12.83 -3.18 27.69
C GLY A 93 -12.75 -2.55 26.30
N ARG A 94 -12.49 -1.25 26.19
CA ARG A 94 -12.50 -0.56 24.89
C ARG A 94 -11.41 -1.18 23.99
N LEU A 95 -11.79 -2.14 23.14
CA LEU A 95 -11.00 -2.46 21.95
C LEU A 95 -11.16 -1.26 21.04
N ASP A 96 -10.05 -0.79 20.50
CA ASP A 96 -10.06 0.34 19.58
C ASP A 96 -10.04 -0.13 18.12
N ALA A 97 -9.57 -1.37 17.88
CA ALA A 97 -9.56 -2.00 16.57
C ALA A 97 -9.40 -3.52 16.66
N ILE A 98 -9.62 -4.19 15.53
CA ILE A 98 -9.32 -5.60 15.31
C ILE A 98 -8.34 -5.73 14.15
N ALA A 99 -7.29 -6.52 14.31
CA ALA A 99 -6.33 -6.79 13.23
C ALA A 99 -6.38 -8.24 12.73
N GLY A 100 -6.13 -8.42 11.43
CA GLY A 100 -6.10 -9.73 10.76
C GLY A 100 -5.07 -9.75 9.63
N TRP A 101 -4.64 -10.95 9.23
CA TRP A 101 -3.61 -11.11 8.19
C TRP A 101 -4.23 -11.39 6.82
N GLY A 102 -4.10 -10.45 5.88
CA GLY A 102 -4.59 -10.58 4.51
C GLY A 102 -6.02 -11.13 4.39
N HIS A 103 -6.19 -12.13 3.51
CA HIS A 103 -7.45 -12.88 3.33
C HIS A 103 -7.41 -14.30 3.90
N ARG A 104 -6.72 -14.50 5.04
CA ARG A 104 -6.76 -15.79 5.74
C ARG A 104 -8.14 -16.04 6.36
N PRO A 105 -8.56 -17.30 6.60
CA PRO A 105 -9.83 -17.59 7.31
C PRO A 105 -9.93 -16.95 8.70
N THR A 106 -8.81 -16.78 9.40
CA THR A 106 -8.77 -16.04 10.68
C THR A 106 -9.03 -14.55 10.51
N ALA A 107 -8.71 -13.98 9.34
CA ALA A 107 -9.02 -12.61 8.97
C ALA A 107 -10.51 -12.43 8.63
N ASP A 108 -11.17 -13.42 8.01
CA ASP A 108 -12.63 -13.37 7.80
C ASP A 108 -13.38 -13.27 9.13
N ARG A 109 -12.97 -14.08 10.11
CA ARG A 109 -13.51 -14.00 11.47
C ARG A 109 -13.24 -12.65 12.13
N ALA A 110 -12.05 -12.10 11.93
CA ALA A 110 -11.67 -10.80 12.47
C ALA A 110 -12.51 -9.68 11.87
N ARG A 111 -12.70 -9.66 10.54
CA ARG A 111 -13.58 -8.74 9.83
C ARG A 111 -15.03 -8.82 10.31
N ALA A 112 -15.58 -10.04 10.40
CA ALA A 112 -16.94 -10.25 10.88
C ALA A 112 -17.13 -9.77 12.33
N PHE A 113 -16.15 -10.02 13.21
CA PHE A 113 -16.20 -9.53 14.58
C PHE A 113 -16.13 -8.00 14.63
N ALA A 114 -15.21 -7.39 13.89
CA ALA A 114 -15.05 -5.93 13.83
C ALA A 114 -16.35 -5.26 13.36
N ALA A 115 -16.93 -5.74 12.26
CA ALA A 115 -18.20 -5.25 11.72
C ALA A 115 -19.35 -5.41 12.72
N GLY A 116 -19.46 -6.58 13.37
CA GLY A 116 -20.52 -6.85 14.36
C GLY A 116 -20.42 -6.00 15.64
N HIS A 117 -19.28 -5.37 15.90
CA HIS A 117 -19.05 -4.53 17.09
C HIS A 117 -18.77 -3.06 16.76
N GLY A 118 -18.88 -2.65 15.48
CA GLY A 118 -18.59 -1.27 15.06
C GLY A 118 -17.13 -0.86 15.26
N LEU A 119 -16.19 -1.81 15.21
CA LEU A 119 -14.77 -1.55 15.38
C LEU A 119 -14.06 -1.43 14.02
N PRO A 120 -13.03 -0.58 13.90
CA PRO A 120 -12.12 -0.59 12.77
C PRO A 120 -11.46 -1.97 12.58
N TYR A 121 -11.28 -2.36 11.31
CA TYR A 121 -10.49 -3.52 10.93
C TYR A 121 -9.15 -3.08 10.33
N LEU A 122 -8.06 -3.68 10.78
CA LEU A 122 -6.70 -3.45 10.29
C LEU A 122 -6.21 -4.70 9.55
N ALA A 123 -6.06 -4.62 8.24
CA ALA A 123 -5.44 -5.65 7.43
C ALA A 123 -3.91 -5.55 7.54
N LEU A 124 -3.27 -6.68 7.85
CA LEU A 124 -1.84 -6.81 8.00
C LEU A 124 -1.25 -7.70 6.92
N GLU A 125 -0.09 -7.29 6.42
CA GLU A 125 0.78 -8.08 5.56
C GLU A 125 2.26 -7.77 5.80
N ASP A 126 3.13 -8.59 5.23
CA ASP A 126 4.57 -8.31 5.21
C ASP A 126 4.85 -6.98 4.49
N GLY A 127 5.68 -6.12 5.07
CA GLY A 127 6.16 -4.93 4.39
C GLY A 127 7.08 -5.26 3.21
N PHE A 128 7.32 -4.25 2.36
CA PHE A 128 8.12 -4.41 1.14
C PHE A 128 9.59 -4.75 1.39
N LEU A 129 10.16 -4.28 2.52
CA LEU A 129 11.48 -4.66 3.03
C LEU A 129 11.33 -5.41 4.35
N ARG A 130 11.27 -6.74 4.29
CA ARG A 130 10.77 -7.55 5.42
C ARG A 130 11.85 -8.04 6.37
N SER A 131 12.93 -8.65 5.90
CA SER A 131 13.91 -9.30 6.78
C SER A 131 15.30 -9.43 6.16
N LEU A 132 16.31 -9.67 7.00
CA LEU A 132 17.70 -9.92 6.57
C LEU A 132 17.95 -11.34 6.05
N THR A 133 17.04 -12.28 6.29
CA THR A 133 17.14 -13.67 5.84
C THR A 133 15.79 -14.15 5.30
N LEU A 134 15.83 -15.23 4.49
CA LEU A 134 14.64 -15.95 4.01
C LEU A 134 13.66 -16.28 5.14
N ALA A 135 12.37 -16.15 4.84
CA ALA A 135 11.27 -16.48 5.74
C ALA A 135 11.25 -17.97 6.19
N SER A 136 12.05 -18.84 5.58
CA SER A 136 12.24 -20.24 5.97
C SER A 136 12.81 -20.42 7.38
N ARG A 137 13.41 -19.37 7.98
CA ARG A 137 13.93 -19.38 9.35
C ARG A 137 13.06 -18.68 10.41
N ALA A 138 11.80 -18.39 10.11
CA ALA A 138 10.90 -17.68 11.04
C ALA A 138 11.43 -16.31 11.50
N ALA A 139 12.28 -15.66 10.69
CA ALA A 139 12.78 -14.33 11.00
C ALA A 139 11.59 -13.36 11.16
N PRO A 140 11.51 -12.63 12.29
CA PRO A 140 10.44 -11.68 12.52
C PRO A 140 10.48 -10.56 11.47
N PRO A 141 9.32 -10.02 11.09
CA PRO A 141 9.27 -8.91 10.15
C PRO A 141 9.89 -7.66 10.77
N LEU A 142 10.75 -6.99 10.01
CA LEU A 142 11.27 -5.65 10.30
C LEU A 142 10.30 -4.54 9.85
N SER A 143 9.40 -4.88 8.92
CA SER A 143 8.31 -3.99 8.49
C SER A 143 7.02 -4.77 8.23
N LEU A 144 5.89 -4.12 8.47
CA LEU A 144 4.54 -4.61 8.17
C LEU A 144 3.78 -3.54 7.40
N ALA A 145 2.95 -3.97 6.45
CA ALA A 145 1.90 -3.14 5.90
C ALA A 145 0.69 -3.19 6.85
N VAL A 146 0.15 -2.03 7.20
CA VAL A 146 -1.04 -1.88 8.05
C VAL A 146 -2.03 -1.01 7.29
N ASP A 147 -3.18 -1.58 6.92
CA ASP A 147 -4.16 -0.95 6.06
C ASP A 147 -5.56 -1.06 6.68
N ASP A 148 -6.21 0.07 6.91
CA ASP A 148 -7.56 0.18 7.50
C ASP A 148 -8.65 0.45 6.45
N LEU A 149 -8.33 0.34 5.16
CA LEU A 149 -9.27 0.47 4.03
C LEU A 149 -9.40 -0.84 3.25
N GLY A 150 -8.28 -1.52 3.00
CA GLY A 150 -8.20 -2.76 2.23
C GLY A 150 -6.86 -3.45 2.44
N ILE A 151 -6.23 -3.96 1.39
CA ILE A 151 -4.82 -4.40 1.43
C ILE A 151 -4.20 -4.24 0.03
N TYR A 152 -2.92 -3.86 -0.03
CA TYR A 152 -2.28 -3.35 -1.27
C TYR A 152 -2.29 -4.30 -2.49
N TYR A 153 -2.48 -5.61 -2.31
CA TYR A 153 -2.54 -6.57 -3.42
C TYR A 153 -3.96 -6.90 -3.86
N ASP A 154 -4.97 -6.52 -3.07
CA ASP A 154 -6.37 -6.81 -3.37
C ASP A 154 -6.92 -5.71 -4.27
N ALA A 155 -7.02 -6.00 -5.57
CA ALA A 155 -7.57 -5.09 -6.56
C ALA A 155 -9.11 -5.11 -6.62
N SER A 156 -9.79 -5.88 -5.77
CA SER A 156 -11.26 -5.94 -5.75
C SER A 156 -11.92 -4.78 -5.02
N GLY A 157 -11.13 -3.95 -4.31
CA GLY A 157 -11.60 -2.80 -3.57
C GLY A 157 -10.48 -1.81 -3.27
N PRO A 158 -10.80 -0.69 -2.62
CA PRO A 158 -9.84 0.36 -2.34
C PRO A 158 -8.81 -0.07 -1.28
N SER A 159 -7.59 0.46 -1.36
CA SER A 159 -6.55 0.28 -0.35
C SER A 159 -5.95 1.61 0.11
N ARG A 160 -5.31 1.64 1.29
CA ARG A 160 -4.61 2.85 1.74
C ARG A 160 -3.47 3.24 0.82
N LEU A 161 -2.76 2.26 0.25
CA LEU A 161 -1.72 2.54 -0.72
C LEU A 161 -2.30 3.26 -1.95
N GLU A 162 -3.40 2.75 -2.49
CA GLU A 162 -4.09 3.39 -3.62
C GLU A 162 -4.58 4.80 -3.27
N ALA A 163 -5.17 4.98 -2.09
CA ALA A 163 -5.63 6.30 -1.64
C ALA A 163 -4.48 7.32 -1.53
N VAL A 164 -3.32 6.90 -1.00
CA VAL A 164 -2.12 7.77 -0.91
C VAL A 164 -1.56 8.07 -2.29
N LEU A 165 -1.55 7.10 -3.21
CA LEU A 165 -1.03 7.30 -4.56
C LEU A 165 -1.93 8.20 -5.44
N ASN A 166 -3.22 8.25 -5.14
CA ASN A 166 -4.19 9.10 -5.86
C ASN A 166 -4.31 10.52 -5.26
N ASP A 167 -3.62 10.83 -4.17
CA ASP A 167 -3.61 12.15 -3.55
C ASP A 167 -2.39 12.95 -4.00
N ASP A 168 -2.60 13.89 -4.93
CA ASP A 168 -1.56 14.78 -5.47
C ASP A 168 -0.86 15.63 -4.39
N ALA A 169 -1.47 15.80 -3.21
CA ALA A 169 -0.91 16.54 -2.09
C ALA A 169 -0.23 15.63 -1.03
N ALA A 170 -0.20 14.31 -1.23
CA ALA A 170 0.32 13.37 -0.24
C ALA A 170 1.84 13.46 -0.04
N PHE A 171 2.59 13.92 -1.04
CA PHE A 171 4.05 13.92 -0.98
C PHE A 171 4.62 15.33 -0.95
N ARG A 172 5.35 15.66 0.11
CA ARG A 172 6.14 16.90 0.20
C ARG A 172 7.52 16.68 -0.43
N GLU A 173 8.21 17.76 -0.77
CA GLU A 173 9.59 17.72 -1.27
C GLU A 173 10.55 16.93 -0.37
N ALA A 174 10.37 17.01 0.96
CA ALA A 174 11.16 16.23 1.91
C ALA A 174 10.88 14.72 1.82
N ASP A 175 9.64 14.32 1.50
CA ASP A 175 9.28 12.92 1.30
C ASP A 175 9.87 12.39 -0.01
N LEU A 176 9.86 13.19 -1.09
CA LEU A 176 10.52 12.85 -2.36
C LEU A 176 12.04 12.72 -2.21
N THR A 177 12.67 13.67 -1.51
CA THR A 177 14.12 13.60 -1.18
C THR A 177 14.45 12.33 -0.39
N ARG A 178 13.61 11.97 0.58
CA ARG A 178 13.76 10.73 1.35
C ARG A 178 13.57 9.49 0.48
N ALA A 179 12.60 9.52 -0.45
CA ALA A 179 12.34 8.44 -1.38
C ALA A 179 13.54 8.19 -2.32
N ASP A 180 14.12 9.24 -2.88
CA ASP A 180 15.33 9.15 -3.72
C ASP A 180 16.51 8.55 -2.97
N ALA A 181 16.75 9.00 -1.73
CA ALA A 181 17.80 8.45 -0.88
C ALA A 181 17.56 6.96 -0.56
N ALA A 182 16.30 6.57 -0.30
CA ALA A 182 15.93 5.19 -0.05
C ALA A 182 16.10 4.31 -1.30
N LEU A 183 15.67 4.76 -2.47
CA LEU A 183 15.86 4.06 -3.75
C LEU A 183 17.35 3.86 -4.05
N ALA A 184 18.16 4.90 -3.89
CA ALA A 184 19.60 4.81 -4.06
C ALA A 184 20.24 3.80 -3.10
N ALA A 185 19.79 3.74 -1.84
CA ALA A 185 20.26 2.76 -0.87
C ALA A 185 19.84 1.32 -1.23
N ILE A 186 18.59 1.12 -1.66
CA ILE A 186 18.08 -0.18 -2.12
C ILE A 186 18.95 -0.71 -3.26
N HIS A 187 19.20 0.11 -4.29
CA HIS A 187 20.01 -0.30 -5.44
C HIS A 187 21.47 -0.55 -5.05
N ARG A 188 22.11 0.38 -4.33
CA ARG A 188 23.53 0.28 -3.95
C ARG A 188 23.82 -0.97 -3.13
N HIS A 189 22.91 -1.37 -2.25
CA HIS A 189 23.09 -2.52 -1.35
C HIS A 189 22.38 -3.79 -1.84
N GLY A 190 21.74 -3.78 -3.01
CA GLY A 190 21.01 -4.94 -3.54
C GLY A 190 19.87 -5.40 -2.62
N LEU A 191 19.22 -4.45 -1.92
CA LEU A 191 18.18 -4.80 -0.95
C LEU A 191 16.95 -5.35 -1.65
N SER A 192 16.34 -6.36 -1.03
CA SER A 192 15.09 -6.97 -1.49
C SER A 192 14.22 -7.32 -0.28
N LYS A 193 13.03 -7.89 -0.52
CA LYS A 193 12.12 -8.27 0.57
C LYS A 193 12.79 -9.13 1.65
N TYR A 194 13.73 -10.00 1.26
CA TYR A 194 14.35 -10.99 2.15
C TYR A 194 15.88 -10.91 2.25
N ASN A 195 16.53 -10.01 1.50
CA ASN A 195 17.98 -9.73 1.54
C ASN A 195 18.88 -10.97 1.55
N HIS A 196 18.55 -12.01 0.77
CA HIS A 196 19.25 -13.29 0.75
C HIS A 196 20.22 -13.45 -0.44
N GLY A 197 20.82 -12.33 -0.88
CA GLY A 197 21.80 -12.33 -1.97
C GLY A 197 22.98 -13.26 -1.74
#